data_AF-A0A3D5FTP7-F1
#
_entry.id   AF-A0A3D5FTP7-F1
#
_cell.length_a   1.000
_cell.length_b   1.000
_cell.length_c   1.000
_cell.angle_alpha   90.00
_cell.angle_beta   90.00
_cell.angle_gamma   90.00
#
_symmetry.space_group_name_H-M   'P 1'
#
loop_
_entity.id
_entity.type
_entity.pdbx_description
1 polymer ?
#
loop_
_entity_poly.entity_id
_entity_poly.type
_entity_poly.pdbx_seq_one_letter_code
_entity_poly.pdbx_strand_id
1 'polypeptide(L)'
;LSSVLQGLQLFHAATGEERARRMLIDGARYLARHGRTVEGIFYYKESPISDNPHSSTVMLLPALAHVIEMTKDRQVLDAGYRLFRWLIDTGGVSTYMLKDLFAFMPVLEKEGLLDRWRDTEPLPHDDGAE
;
A
#
# COMPACT_ATOMS: atom_id res chain seq x y z
N LEU A 1 8.52 6.84 -9.16
CA LEU A 1 7.05 6.91 -9.05
C LEU A 1 6.56 6.99 -7.60
N SER A 2 6.91 6.03 -6.73
CA SER A 2 6.47 6.03 -5.32
C SER A 2 6.89 7.29 -4.54
N SER A 3 8.13 7.77 -4.74
CA SER A 3 8.61 9.02 -4.14
C SER A 3 7.82 10.26 -4.56
N VAL A 4 7.31 10.29 -5.80
CA VAL A 4 6.51 11.41 -6.31
C VAL A 4 5.14 11.43 -5.63
N LEU A 5 4.45 10.29 -5.56
CA LEU A 5 3.15 10.22 -4.88
C LEU A 5 3.27 10.50 -3.38
N GLN A 6 4.31 9.98 -2.71
CA GLN A 6 4.57 10.33 -1.30
C GLN A 6 4.85 11.83 -1.13
N GLY A 7 5.65 12.42 -2.02
CA GLY A 7 5.92 13.86 -2.00
C GLY A 7 4.65 14.70 -2.17
N LEU A 8 3.78 14.33 -3.12
CA LEU A 8 2.48 15.00 -3.33
C LEU A 8 1.54 14.83 -2.13
N GLN A 9 1.50 13.64 -1.53
CA GLN A 9 0.74 13.37 -0.30
C GLN A 9 1.20 14.28 0.83
N LEU A 10 2.50 14.31 1.12
CA LEU A 10 3.07 15.11 2.21
C LEU A 10 2.88 16.61 1.96
N PHE A 11 3.07 17.05 0.72
CA PHE A 11 2.90 18.45 0.33
C PHE A 11 1.45 18.90 0.49
N HIS A 12 0.48 18.11 -0.03
CA HIS A 12 -0.94 18.38 0.16
C HIS A 12 -1.32 18.40 1.65
N ALA A 13 -0.86 17.42 2.43
CA ALA A 13 -1.15 17.37 3.87
C ALA A 13 -0.61 18.59 4.63
N ALA A 14 0.54 19.13 4.22
CA ALA A 14 1.16 20.30 4.87
C ALA A 14 0.55 21.65 4.43
N THR A 15 0.03 21.74 3.20
CA THR A 15 -0.33 23.03 2.58
C THR A 15 -1.80 23.18 2.24
N GLY A 16 -2.55 22.09 2.17
CA GLY A 16 -3.91 22.07 1.62
C GLY A 16 -3.98 22.37 0.12
N GLU A 17 -2.86 22.30 -0.60
CA GLU A 17 -2.80 22.71 -2.01
C GLU A 17 -3.54 21.71 -2.91
N GLU A 18 -4.57 22.21 -3.59
CA GLU A 18 -5.56 21.38 -4.27
C GLU A 18 -5.05 20.80 -5.59
N ARG A 19 -4.07 21.42 -6.24
CA ARG A 19 -3.42 20.86 -7.44
C ARG A 19 -2.60 19.63 -7.07
N ALA A 20 -1.85 19.64 -5.98
CA ALA A 20 -1.13 18.49 -5.48
C ALA A 20 -2.08 17.35 -5.14
N ARG A 21 -3.22 17.65 -4.52
CA ARG A 21 -4.29 16.67 -4.29
C ARG A 21 -4.78 16.02 -5.59
N ARG A 22 -5.09 16.82 -6.62
CA ARG A 22 -5.51 16.30 -7.94
C ARG A 22 -4.45 15.43 -8.59
N MET A 23 -3.20 15.90 -8.62
CA MET A 23 -2.07 15.15 -9.17
C MET A 23 -1.84 13.83 -8.45
N LEU A 24 -1.99 13.81 -7.13
CA LEU A 24 -1.90 12.59 -6.32
C LEU A 24 -2.99 11.59 -6.71
N ILE A 25 -4.25 12.04 -6.79
CA ILE A 25 -5.39 11.18 -7.15
C ILE A 25 -5.24 10.64 -8.57
N ASP A 26 -4.92 11.49 -9.54
CA ASP A 26 -4.77 11.10 -10.94
C ASP A 26 -3.59 10.14 -11.12
N GLY A 27 -2.46 10.40 -10.45
CA GLY A 27 -1.30 9.51 -10.45
C GLY A 27 -1.60 8.14 -9.83
N ALA A 28 -2.29 8.10 -8.68
CA ALA A 28 -2.69 6.84 -8.06
C ALA A 28 -3.64 6.02 -8.96
N ARG A 29 -4.61 6.67 -9.59
CA ARG A 29 -5.53 6.03 -10.55
C ARG A 29 -4.80 5.51 -11.79
N TYR A 30 -3.87 6.30 -12.32
CA TYR A 30 -3.05 5.89 -13.46
C TYR A 30 -2.24 4.63 -13.11
N LEU A 31 -1.55 4.61 -11.97
CA LEU A 31 -0.78 3.43 -11.55
C LEU A 31 -1.69 2.22 -11.30
N ALA A 32 -2.85 2.42 -10.68
CA ALA A 32 -3.81 1.33 -10.48
C ALA A 32 -4.32 0.75 -11.80
N ARG A 33 -4.37 1.53 -12.89
CA ARG A 33 -4.82 1.05 -14.21
C ARG A 33 -3.70 0.48 -15.07
N HIS A 34 -2.54 1.12 -15.05
CA HIS A 34 -1.49 0.92 -16.06
C HIS A 34 -0.13 0.56 -15.46
N GLY A 35 0.07 0.76 -14.15
CA GLY A 35 1.34 0.55 -13.47
C GLY A 35 1.54 -0.85 -12.89
N ARG A 36 0.82 -1.87 -13.38
CA ARG A 36 0.78 -3.21 -12.80
C ARG A 36 1.09 -4.32 -13.79
N THR A 37 1.72 -5.38 -13.31
CA THR A 37 1.95 -6.66 -14.00
C THR A 37 0.63 -7.38 -14.29
N VAL A 38 0.70 -8.48 -15.06
CA VAL A 38 -0.47 -9.32 -15.33
C VAL A 38 -1.07 -9.96 -14.07
N GLU A 39 -0.26 -10.17 -13.03
CA GLU A 39 -0.69 -10.63 -11.70
C GLU A 39 -1.34 -9.50 -10.86
N GLY A 40 -1.26 -8.26 -11.34
CA GLY A 40 -1.83 -7.09 -10.69
C GLY A 40 -0.94 -6.50 -9.58
N ILE A 41 0.37 -6.72 -9.63
CA ILE A 41 1.36 -6.13 -8.71
C ILE A 41 2.06 -4.96 -9.40
N PHE A 42 2.45 -3.92 -8.66
CA PHE A 42 3.11 -2.76 -9.27
C PHE A 42 4.49 -3.10 -9.85
N TYR A 43 4.81 -2.51 -11.01
CA TYR A 43 6.16 -2.55 -11.56
C TYR A 43 7.14 -1.75 -10.70
N TYR A 44 8.38 -2.24 -10.58
CA TYR A 44 9.45 -1.52 -9.88
C TYR A 44 9.94 -0.28 -10.65
N LYS A 45 10.14 -0.47 -11.95
CA LYS A 45 10.48 0.56 -12.95
C LYS A 45 9.47 0.45 -14.07
N GLU A 46 9.11 1.58 -14.70
CA GLU A 46 8.11 1.60 -15.77
C GLU A 46 8.43 0.57 -16.86
N SER A 47 7.41 -0.16 -17.30
CA SER A 47 7.54 -1.08 -18.44
C SER A 47 7.99 -0.28 -19.69
N PRO A 48 8.88 -0.82 -20.55
CA PRO A 48 9.41 -2.20 -20.55
C PRO A 48 10.71 -2.38 -19.77
N ILE A 49 11.10 -1.45 -18.89
CA ILE A 49 12.41 -1.49 -18.22
C ILE A 49 12.46 -2.60 -17.15
N SER A 50 11.31 -2.96 -16.58
CA SER A 50 11.21 -4.03 -15.60
C SER A 50 9.79 -4.60 -15.56
N ASP A 51 9.65 -5.86 -15.95
CA ASP A 51 8.36 -6.57 -15.86
C ASP A 51 8.18 -7.32 -14.53
N ASN A 52 9.17 -7.24 -13.63
CA ASN A 52 9.15 -7.94 -12.37
C ASN A 52 8.66 -7.04 -11.23
N PRO A 53 7.75 -7.53 -10.36
CA PRO A 53 7.41 -6.84 -9.14
C PRO A 53 8.63 -6.77 -8.20
N HIS A 54 8.68 -5.73 -7.38
CA HIS A 54 9.75 -5.56 -6.39
C HIS A 54 9.20 -5.04 -5.07
N SER A 55 9.76 -5.50 -3.95
CA SER A 55 9.25 -5.19 -2.62
C SER A 55 9.28 -3.70 -2.28
N SER A 56 10.22 -2.94 -2.85
CA SER A 56 10.27 -1.48 -2.69
C SER A 56 9.02 -0.74 -3.19
N THR A 57 8.17 -1.38 -4.01
CA THR A 57 6.87 -0.81 -4.40
C THR A 57 5.92 -0.65 -3.22
N VAL A 58 6.20 -1.28 -2.06
CA VAL A 58 5.52 -1.05 -0.77
C VAL A 58 5.39 0.44 -0.42
N MET A 59 6.35 1.27 -0.84
CA MET A 59 6.32 2.72 -0.63
C MET A 59 5.11 3.41 -1.29
N LEU A 60 4.39 2.75 -2.19
CA LEU A 60 3.14 3.28 -2.73
C LEU A 60 2.01 3.28 -1.70
N LEU A 61 2.01 2.30 -0.78
CA LEU A 61 0.87 2.04 0.10
C LEU A 61 0.39 3.25 0.92
N PRO A 62 1.24 4.08 1.55
CA PRO A 62 0.78 5.26 2.28
C PRO A 62 0.01 6.25 1.39
N ALA A 63 0.51 6.49 0.17
CA ALA A 63 -0.12 7.41 -0.77
C ALA A 63 -1.44 6.84 -1.30
N LEU A 64 -1.49 5.53 -1.57
CA LEU A 64 -2.74 4.86 -1.99
C LEU A 64 -3.79 4.90 -0.87
N ALA A 65 -3.41 4.65 0.39
CA ALA A 65 -4.32 4.78 1.53
C ALA A 65 -4.93 6.18 1.61
N HIS A 66 -4.10 7.22 1.46
CA HIS A 66 -4.58 8.61 1.47
C HIS A 66 -5.61 8.86 0.35
N VAL A 67 -5.35 8.37 -0.86
CA VAL A 67 -6.29 8.50 -1.99
C VAL A 67 -7.59 7.73 -1.74
N ILE A 68 -7.52 6.52 -1.18
CA ILE A 68 -8.71 5.71 -0.87
C ILE A 68 -9.57 6.44 0.17
N GLU A 69 -8.98 7.04 1.20
CA GLU A 69 -9.74 7.80 2.19
C GLU A 69 -10.45 9.00 1.58
N MET A 70 -9.78 9.75 0.70
CA MET A 70 -10.36 10.92 0.03
C MET A 70 -11.46 10.59 -0.98
N THR A 71 -11.37 9.44 -1.64
CA THR A 71 -12.16 9.18 -2.86
C THR A 71 -13.01 7.92 -2.81
N LYS A 72 -12.74 7.00 -1.88
CA LYS A 72 -13.31 5.66 -1.80
C LYS A 72 -13.15 4.84 -3.09
N ASP A 73 -12.10 5.13 -3.86
CA ASP A 73 -11.84 4.49 -5.15
C ASP A 73 -11.44 3.01 -4.98
N ARG A 74 -12.35 2.11 -5.37
CA ARG A 74 -12.19 0.66 -5.23
C ARG A 74 -11.06 0.10 -6.10
N GLN A 75 -10.74 0.75 -7.22
CA GLN A 75 -9.67 0.28 -8.10
C GLN A 75 -8.30 0.54 -7.45
N VAL A 76 -8.17 1.67 -6.75
CA VAL A 76 -6.97 1.99 -5.96
C VAL A 76 -6.84 1.03 -4.76
N LEU A 77 -7.95 0.71 -4.10
CA LEU A 77 -7.98 -0.29 -3.03
C LEU A 77 -7.55 -1.68 -3.51
N ASP A 78 -8.10 -2.19 -4.61
CA ASP A 78 -7.69 -3.49 -5.18
C ASP A 78 -6.18 -3.51 -5.46
N ALA A 79 -5.65 -2.46 -6.09
CA ALA A 79 -4.23 -2.37 -6.40
C ALA A 79 -3.34 -2.38 -5.14
N GLY A 80 -3.70 -1.59 -4.13
CA GLY A 80 -2.98 -1.57 -2.86
C GLY A 80 -3.08 -2.89 -2.08
N TYR A 81 -4.27 -3.50 -2.05
CA TYR A 81 -4.50 -4.78 -1.37
C TYR A 81 -3.71 -5.93 -2.00
N ARG A 82 -3.66 -6.00 -3.34
CA ARG A 82 -2.86 -7.02 -4.04
C ARG A 82 -1.37 -6.91 -3.71
N LEU A 83 -0.84 -5.69 -3.70
CA LEU A 83 0.54 -5.44 -3.29
C LEU A 83 0.78 -5.85 -1.84
N PHE A 84 -0.06 -5.39 -0.90
CA PHE A 84 0.02 -5.74 0.52
C PHE A 84 0.04 -7.27 0.71
N ARG A 85 -0.93 -7.95 0.10
CA ARG A 85 -1.09 -9.40 0.19
C ARG A 85 0.13 -10.14 -0.37
N TRP A 86 0.61 -9.75 -1.55
CA TRP A 86 1.80 -10.35 -2.16
C TRP A 86 3.04 -10.20 -1.27
N LEU A 87 3.24 -9.03 -0.66
CA LEU A 87 4.37 -8.79 0.25
C LEU A 87 4.33 -9.70 1.48
N ILE A 88 3.16 -9.86 2.10
CA ILE A 88 2.98 -10.74 3.26
C ILE A 88 3.17 -12.20 2.86
N ASP A 89 2.53 -12.64 1.78
CA ASP A 89 2.53 -14.06 1.36
C ASP A 89 3.91 -14.56 0.89
N THR A 90 4.74 -13.66 0.37
CA THR A 90 6.09 -14.00 -0.09
C THR A 90 7.17 -13.78 0.96
N GLY A 91 6.83 -13.21 2.13
CA GLY A 91 7.82 -12.77 3.11
C GLY A 91 8.76 -11.69 2.58
N GLY A 92 8.37 -10.95 1.54
CA GLY A 92 9.20 -9.95 0.85
C GLY A 92 9.42 -8.64 1.62
N VAL A 93 9.08 -8.62 2.92
CA VAL A 93 9.05 -7.41 3.76
C VAL A 93 10.29 -7.36 4.63
N SER A 94 11.08 -6.30 4.47
CA SER A 94 12.15 -5.96 5.42
C SER A 94 11.63 -5.04 6.53
N THR A 95 12.29 -5.01 7.69
CA THR A 95 11.84 -4.23 8.87
C THR A 95 11.56 -2.75 8.57
N TYR A 96 12.37 -2.10 7.72
CA TYR A 96 12.18 -0.69 7.38
C TYR A 96 10.93 -0.41 6.52
N MET A 97 10.33 -1.45 5.93
CA MET A 97 9.10 -1.39 5.12
C MET A 97 7.83 -1.52 5.96
N LEU A 98 7.94 -1.96 7.23
CA LEU A 98 6.78 -2.19 8.10
C LEU A 98 5.94 -0.92 8.28
N LYS A 99 6.58 0.25 8.32
CA LYS A 99 5.88 1.54 8.39
C LYS A 99 4.89 1.76 7.24
N ASP A 100 5.23 1.28 6.04
CA ASP A 100 4.42 1.50 4.85
C ASP A 100 3.24 0.51 4.81
N LEU A 101 3.42 -0.70 5.34
CA LEU A 101 2.34 -1.66 5.57
C LEU A 101 1.37 -1.15 6.66
N PHE A 102 1.90 -0.69 7.79
CA PHE A 102 1.10 -0.15 8.90
C PHE A 102 0.32 1.09 8.51
N ALA A 103 0.85 1.93 7.62
CA ALA A 103 0.10 3.06 7.07
C ALA A 103 -1.13 2.64 6.24
N PHE A 104 -1.15 1.40 5.72
CA PHE A 104 -2.22 0.88 4.87
C PHE A 104 -3.24 0.02 5.64
N MET A 105 -2.81 -0.63 6.72
CA MET A 105 -3.67 -1.51 7.52
C MET A 105 -5.00 -0.88 7.97
N PRO A 106 -5.08 0.39 8.42
CA PRO A 106 -6.36 1.00 8.80
C PRO A 106 -7.40 1.02 7.68
N VAL A 107 -6.97 1.13 6.42
CA VAL A 107 -7.88 1.04 5.26
C VAL A 107 -8.39 -0.39 5.12
N LEU A 108 -7.52 -1.38 5.26
CA LEU A 108 -7.90 -2.79 5.17
C LEU A 108 -8.81 -3.23 6.31
N GLU A 109 -8.57 -2.74 7.52
CA GLU A 109 -9.41 -3.02 8.70
C GLU A 109 -10.84 -2.52 8.50
N LYS A 110 -11.01 -1.26 8.06
CA LYS A 110 -12.33 -0.68 7.75
C LYS A 110 -13.10 -1.47 6.68
N GLU A 111 -12.38 -2.17 5.81
CA GLU A 111 -12.93 -2.96 4.71
C GLU A 111 -13.09 -4.45 5.06
N GLY A 112 -12.75 -4.88 6.28
CA GLY A 112 -12.78 -6.29 6.69
C GLY A 112 -11.75 -7.17 5.96
N LEU A 113 -10.74 -6.57 5.33
CA LEU A 113 -9.78 -7.28 4.48
C LEU A 113 -8.61 -7.90 5.26
N LEU A 114 -8.54 -7.66 6.58
CA LEU A 114 -7.52 -8.23 7.47
C LEU A 114 -7.94 -9.55 8.13
N ASP A 115 -9.20 -9.95 8.04
CA ASP A 115 -9.75 -11.07 8.80
C ASP A 115 -8.98 -12.39 8.60
N ARG A 116 -8.40 -12.60 7.40
CA ARG A 116 -7.62 -13.82 7.11
C ARG A 116 -6.33 -13.95 7.92
N TRP A 117 -5.80 -12.84 8.43
CA TRP A 117 -4.58 -12.79 9.24
C TRP A 117 -4.89 -12.53 10.71
N ARG A 118 -6.17 -12.60 11.10
CA ARG A 118 -6.56 -12.45 12.48
C ARG A 118 -6.14 -13.71 13.23
N ASP A 119 -5.08 -13.60 14.02
CA ASP A 119 -4.76 -14.62 15.01
C ASP A 119 -5.90 -14.65 16.02
N THR A 120 -6.61 -15.77 16.04
CA THR A 120 -7.66 -16.06 17.03
C THR A 120 -7.16 -16.96 18.14
N GLU A 121 -5.94 -17.47 18.01
CA GLU A 121 -5.28 -18.21 19.07
C GLU A 121 -4.76 -17.22 20.12
N PRO A 122 -5.09 -17.42 21.42
CA PRO A 122 -4.47 -16.65 22.48
C PRO A 122 -2.96 -16.87 22.42
N LEU A 123 -2.20 -15.79 22.62
CA LEU A 123 -0.76 -15.92 22.89
C LEU A 123 -0.58 -16.95 24.02
N PRO A 124 0.38 -17.88 23.89
CA PRO A 124 0.65 -18.82 24.95
C PRO A 124 0.84 -18.06 26.27
N HIS A 125 0.07 -18.42 27.29
CA HIS A 125 0.33 -17.95 28.64
C HIS A 125 1.73 -18.44 29.02
N ASP A 126 2.63 -17.49 29.30
CA ASP A 126 3.93 -17.78 29.91
C ASP A 126 3.67 -18.15 31.38
N ASP A 127 3.23 -19.38 31.60
CA ASP A 127 3.05 -19.95 32.94
C ASP A 127 4.42 -20.34 33.49
N GLY A 128 5.18 -19.34 33.94
CA GLY A 128 6.20 -19.46 34.97
C GLY A 128 7.47 -20.24 34.59
N ALA A 129 8.54 -19.48 34.32
CA ALA A 129 9.87 -19.94 34.72
C ALA A 129 9.94 -19.92 36.26
N GLU A 130 9.74 -21.09 36.88
CA GLU A 130 10.21 -21.37 38.26
C GLU A 130 11.74 -21.47 38.32
#